data_AF-A8LZL8-F1
#
_entry.id   AF-A8LZL8-F1
#
_cell.length_a   1.000
_cell.length_b   1.000
_cell.length_c   1.000
_cell.angle_alpha   90.00
_cell.angle_beta   90.00
_cell.angle_gamma   90.00
#
_symmetry.space_group_name_H-M   'P 1'
#
loop_
_entity.id
_entity.type
_entity.pdbx_description
1 polymer ?
#
loop_
_entity_poly.entity_id
_entity_poly.type
_entity_poly.pdbx_seq_one_letter_code
_entity_poly.pdbx_strand_id
1 'polypeptide(L)'
;MGQRLGGRKWPVMVSTVLLGRHRYRVVRPAETPRFAGLYEGRLGAQFCLDKETAAMFAQAWGLVARSPHTIVNLPPRRAKRPSQHIWGRPLDLVLLHHRLAFPPSRWKQVRSRLGTGRAHAVVLPSHAWPSRSIDDHRRA
;
A
#
# COMPACT_ATOMS: atom_id res chain seq x y z
N MET A 1 19.39 11.19 -10.71
CA MET A 1 19.77 10.03 -9.87
C MET A 1 18.53 9.40 -9.25
N GLY A 2 18.06 8.25 -9.76
CA GLY A 2 16.94 7.52 -9.16
C GLY A 2 17.41 6.76 -7.92
N GLN A 3 16.87 7.08 -6.73
CA GLN A 3 17.16 6.26 -5.56
C GLN A 3 16.64 4.85 -5.79
N ARG A 4 17.53 3.85 -5.71
CA ARG A 4 17.13 2.45 -5.73
C ARG A 4 16.29 2.16 -4.48
N LEU A 5 15.14 1.52 -4.66
CA LEU A 5 14.23 1.15 -3.57
C LEU A 5 14.81 0.05 -2.66
N GLY A 6 15.84 -0.67 -3.12
CA GLY A 6 16.53 -1.70 -2.36
C GLY A 6 17.26 -1.15 -1.14
N GLY A 7 17.12 -1.81 0.00
CA GLY A 7 17.79 -1.45 1.25
C GLY A 7 17.21 -0.22 1.96
N ARG A 8 16.19 0.44 1.37
CA ARG A 8 15.51 1.57 2.02
C ARG A 8 14.70 1.07 3.21
N LYS A 9 14.84 1.75 4.35
CA LYS A 9 13.99 1.57 5.52
C LYS A 9 12.68 2.30 5.32
N TRP A 10 11.58 1.58 5.41
CA TRP A 10 10.23 2.13 5.42
C TRP A 10 9.62 1.98 6.82
N PRO A 11 9.44 3.07 7.58
CA PRO A 11 8.82 3.02 8.89
C PRO A 11 7.31 2.73 8.77
N VAL A 12 6.85 1.76 9.55
CA VAL A 12 5.46 1.27 9.52
C VAL A 12 4.90 1.02 10.91
N MET A 13 3.58 1.03 11.02
CA MET A 13 2.83 0.54 12.17
C MET A 13 2.24 -0.82 11.84
N VAL A 14 2.57 -1.84 12.64
CA VAL A 14 2.03 -3.19 12.50
C VAL A 14 0.96 -3.42 13.56
N SER A 15 -0.23 -3.82 13.13
CA SER A 15 -1.33 -4.20 14.01
C SER A 15 -1.73 -5.64 13.74
N THR A 16 -2.14 -6.35 14.79
CA THR A 16 -2.72 -7.68 14.67
C THR A 16 -4.18 -7.59 15.09
N VAL A 17 -5.09 -7.94 14.19
CA VAL A 17 -6.53 -7.91 14.44
C VAL A 17 -7.04 -9.34 14.49
N LEU A 18 -7.73 -9.68 15.58
CA LEU A 18 -8.47 -10.93 15.71
C LEU A 18 -9.92 -10.70 15.29
N LEU A 19 -10.43 -11.55 14.41
CA LEU A 19 -11.81 -11.53 13.95
C LEU A 19 -12.33 -12.96 13.85
N GLY A 20 -13.11 -13.36 14.85
CA GLY A 20 -13.46 -14.77 15.05
C GLY A 20 -12.20 -15.60 15.24
N ARG A 21 -12.05 -16.67 14.44
CA ARG A 21 -10.87 -17.56 14.46
C ARG A 21 -9.69 -17.05 13.63
N HIS A 22 -9.84 -15.94 12.91
CA HIS A 22 -8.81 -15.43 12.02
C HIS A 22 -7.98 -14.34 12.67
N ARG A 23 -6.66 -14.40 12.45
CA ARG A 23 -5.70 -13.39 12.85
C ARG A 23 -5.17 -12.69 11.60
N TYR A 24 -5.38 -11.37 11.52
CA TYR A 24 -4.94 -10.55 10.39
C TYR A 24 -3.80 -9.64 10.80
N ARG A 25 -2.66 -9.73 10.11
CA ARG A 25 -1.56 -8.78 10.24
C ARG A 25 -1.80 -7.62 9.27
N VAL A 26 -1.96 -6.42 9.82
CA VAL A 26 -2.17 -5.19 9.04
C VAL A 26 -0.97 -4.27 9.24
N VAL A 27 -0.39 -3.82 8.13
CA VAL A 27 0.73 -2.89 8.09
C VAL A 27 0.24 -1.56 7.53
N ARG A 28 0.62 -0.46 8.18
CA ARG A 28 0.32 0.91 7.74
C ARG A 28 1.59 1.74 7.71
N PRO A 29 1.69 2.77 6.86
CA PRO A 29 2.74 3.78 7.00
C PRO A 29 2.75 4.37 8.41
N ALA A 30 3.94 4.57 8.99
CA ALA A 30 4.05 5.32 10.25
C ALA A 30 3.72 6.81 10.05
N GLU A 31 4.09 7.34 8.89
CA GLU A 31 3.80 8.71 8.48
C GLU A 31 2.72 8.73 7.40
N THR A 32 1.84 9.73 7.48
CA THR A 32 0.82 9.93 6.45
C THR A 32 1.51 10.36 5.15
N PRO A 33 1.16 9.77 3.99
CA PRO A 33 1.70 10.22 2.71
C PRO A 33 1.49 11.73 2.52
N ARG A 34 2.51 12.43 2.02
CA ARG A 34 2.44 13.89 1.83
C ARG A 34 1.44 14.25 0.75
N PHE A 35 1.53 13.59 -0.42
CA PHE A 35 0.65 13.85 -1.55
C PHE A 35 0.18 12.56 -2.21
N ALA A 36 -1.12 12.28 -2.05
CA ALA A 36 -1.73 11.09 -2.60
C ALA A 36 -3.23 11.32 -2.83
N GLY A 37 -3.74 10.78 -3.93
CA GLY A 37 -5.18 10.73 -4.20
C GLY A 37 -5.52 9.48 -4.98
N LEU A 38 -6.39 8.64 -4.41
CA LEU A 38 -7.02 7.53 -5.12
C LEU A 38 -8.50 7.85 -5.23
N TYR A 39 -9.01 7.87 -6.47
CA TYR A 39 -10.39 8.24 -6.77
C TYR A 39 -11.01 7.21 -7.71
N GLU A 40 -12.30 6.98 -7.55
CA GLU A 40 -13.10 6.23 -8.52
C GLU A 40 -14.10 7.19 -9.16
N GLY A 41 -14.03 7.30 -10.48
CA GLY A 41 -14.89 8.12 -11.31
C GLY A 41 -15.43 7.34 -12.51
N ARG A 42 -16.07 8.05 -13.45
CA ARG A 42 -16.74 7.44 -14.61
C ARG A 42 -15.81 6.60 -15.50
N LEU A 43 -14.53 6.95 -15.57
CA LEU A 43 -13.51 6.28 -16.39
C LEU A 43 -12.67 5.27 -15.60
N GLY A 44 -13.13 4.87 -14.41
CA GLY A 44 -12.44 3.93 -13.53
C GLY A 44 -11.63 4.62 -12.43
N ALA A 45 -10.69 3.86 -11.86
CA ALA A 45 -9.86 4.29 -10.75
C ALA A 45 -8.64 5.10 -11.21
N GLN A 46 -8.44 6.29 -10.63
CA GLN A 46 -7.29 7.14 -10.87
C GLN A 46 -6.45 7.24 -9.60
N PHE A 47 -5.14 7.03 -9.74
CA PHE A 47 -4.20 7.08 -8.63
C PHE A 47 -3.09 8.10 -8.90
N CYS A 48 -3.11 9.21 -8.17
CA CYS A 48 -2.17 10.32 -8.29
C CYS A 48 -1.25 10.37 -7.06
N LEU A 49 0.06 10.32 -7.29
CA LEU A 49 1.08 10.29 -6.23
C LEU A 49 2.23 11.23 -6.56
N ASP A 50 2.86 11.80 -5.53
CA ASP A 50 4.21 12.36 -5.70
C ASP A 50 5.27 11.24 -5.74
N LYS A 51 6.51 11.60 -6.07
CA LYS A 51 7.63 10.65 -6.17
C LYS A 51 7.89 9.91 -4.85
N GLU A 52 7.76 10.59 -3.71
CA GLU A 52 8.02 10.01 -2.40
C GLU A 52 6.97 8.96 -2.03
N THR A 53 5.71 9.27 -2.27
CA THR A 53 4.56 8.39 -2.05
C THR A 53 4.57 7.24 -3.03
N ALA A 54 4.97 7.46 -4.30
CA ALA A 54 5.18 6.38 -5.26
C ALA A 54 6.24 5.38 -4.78
N ALA A 55 7.33 5.86 -4.17
CA ALA A 55 8.35 4.99 -3.57
C ALA A 55 7.82 4.23 -2.33
N MET A 56 6.97 4.86 -1.52
CA MET A 56 6.27 4.19 -0.42
C MET A 56 5.33 3.09 -0.94
N PHE A 57 4.54 3.39 -1.98
CA PHE A 57 3.64 2.44 -2.62
C PHE A 57 4.40 1.26 -3.22
N ALA A 58 5.52 1.51 -3.90
CA ALA A 58 6.37 0.46 -4.41
C ALA A 58 6.80 -0.47 -3.25
N GLN A 59 7.32 0.07 -2.14
CA GLN A 59 7.69 -0.72 -0.96
C GLN A 59 6.51 -1.53 -0.37
N ALA A 60 5.32 -0.94 -0.31
CA ALA A 60 4.11 -1.63 0.09
C ALA A 60 3.78 -2.82 -0.84
N TRP A 61 3.86 -2.60 -2.15
CA TRP A 61 3.65 -3.64 -3.16
C TRP A 61 4.67 -4.77 -3.02
N GLY A 62 5.96 -4.42 -2.92
CA GLY A 62 7.05 -5.38 -2.77
C GLY A 62 6.95 -6.22 -1.50
N LEU A 63 6.42 -5.64 -0.41
CA LEU A 63 6.13 -6.36 0.83
C LEU A 63 4.98 -7.36 0.63
N VAL A 64 3.86 -6.91 0.07
CA VAL A 64 2.67 -7.74 -0.11
C VAL A 64 2.92 -8.89 -1.08
N ALA A 65 3.67 -8.64 -2.16
CA ALA A 65 4.05 -9.67 -3.13
C ALA A 65 4.85 -10.84 -2.50
N ARG A 66 5.47 -10.63 -1.34
CA ARG A 66 6.33 -11.61 -0.65
C ARG A 66 5.79 -12.10 0.68
N SER A 67 4.74 -11.46 1.18
CA SER A 67 4.19 -11.73 2.51
C SER A 67 2.74 -12.19 2.38
N PRO A 68 2.50 -13.51 2.21
CA PRO A 68 1.18 -14.05 1.91
C PRO A 68 0.13 -13.79 3.01
N HIS A 69 0.57 -13.45 4.22
CA HIS A 69 -0.29 -13.25 5.38
C HIS A 69 -0.38 -11.79 5.85
N THR A 70 0.02 -10.84 5.00
CA THR A 70 0.04 -9.42 5.35
C THR A 70 -0.96 -8.64 4.49
N ILE A 71 -1.75 -7.81 5.16
CA ILE A 71 -2.55 -6.75 4.55
C ILE A 71 -1.77 -5.44 4.73
N VAL A 72 -1.58 -4.68 3.66
CA VAL A 72 -1.07 -3.31 3.75
C VAL A 72 -2.20 -2.34 3.49
N ASN A 73 -2.42 -1.43 4.43
CA ASN A 73 -3.41 -0.36 4.31
C ASN A 73 -2.70 0.98 4.12
N LEU A 74 -2.86 1.55 2.93
CA LEU A 74 -2.43 2.88 2.59
C LEU A 74 -3.68 3.77 2.58
N PRO A 75 -3.77 4.81 3.42
CA PRO A 75 -4.93 5.70 3.46
C PRO A 75 -4.67 7.04 2.71
N PRO A 76 -4.70 7.09 1.35
CA PRO A 76 -4.59 8.33 0.57
C PRO A 76 -5.55 9.42 1.02
N ARG A 77 -6.70 9.06 1.59
CA ARG A 77 -7.69 10.03 2.10
C ARG A 77 -7.12 11.03 3.11
N ARG A 78 -6.04 10.66 3.81
CA ARG A 78 -5.36 11.49 4.82
C ARG A 78 -4.23 12.36 4.24
N ALA A 79 -3.81 12.12 3.01
CA ALA A 79 -2.76 12.88 2.34
C ALA A 79 -3.29 14.22 1.79
N LYS A 80 -2.38 15.16 1.49
CA LYS A 80 -2.72 16.34 0.70
C LYS A 80 -3.20 15.87 -0.67
N ARG A 81 -4.34 16.38 -1.11
CA ARG A 81 -4.96 15.99 -2.38
C ARG A 81 -4.43 16.86 -3.53
N PRO A 82 -4.28 16.29 -4.74
CA PRO A 82 -4.14 17.09 -5.95
C PRO A 82 -5.33 18.02 -6.11
N SER A 83 -5.11 19.32 -6.26
CA SER A 83 -6.18 20.31 -6.47
C SER A 83 -6.85 20.19 -7.85
N GLN A 84 -6.13 19.68 -8.84
CA GLN A 84 -6.53 19.69 -10.25
C GLN A 84 -7.24 18.40 -10.70
N HIS A 85 -7.36 17.38 -9.84
CA HIS A 85 -7.87 16.04 -10.21
C HIS A 85 -8.84 15.47 -9.15
N ILE A 86 -9.76 16.28 -8.65
CA ILE A 86 -10.75 15.87 -7.65
C ILE A 86 -12.05 15.42 -8.35
N TRP A 87 -11.99 14.35 -9.14
CA TRP A 87 -13.18 13.77 -9.76
C TRP A 87 -13.49 12.43 -9.08
N GLY A 88 -14.65 12.35 -8.42
CA GLY A 88 -15.16 11.09 -7.86
C GLY A 88 -14.89 10.86 -6.38
N ARG A 89 -15.20 9.65 -5.92
CA ARG A 89 -15.16 9.29 -4.50
C ARG A 89 -13.71 8.98 -4.08
N PRO A 90 -13.15 9.65 -3.06
CA PRO A 90 -11.83 9.31 -2.56
C PRO A 90 -11.86 7.90 -1.96
N LEU A 91 -10.79 7.12 -2.14
CA LEU A 91 -10.65 5.74 -1.70
C LEU A 91 -9.42 5.53 -0.82
N ASP A 92 -9.46 4.46 -0.01
CA ASP A 92 -8.26 3.93 0.62
C ASP A 92 -7.75 2.77 -0.24
N LEU A 93 -6.43 2.54 -0.22
CA LEU A 93 -5.82 1.45 -0.95
C LEU A 93 -5.42 0.33 0.01
N VAL A 94 -5.98 -0.85 -0.21
CA VAL A 94 -5.68 -2.06 0.55
C VAL A 94 -4.99 -3.05 -0.38
N LEU A 95 -3.75 -3.38 -0.06
CA LEU A 95 -2.97 -4.37 -0.78
C LEU A 95 -2.90 -5.65 0.02
N LEU A 96 -3.13 -6.78 -0.64
CA LEU A 96 -3.05 -8.11 -0.04
C LEU A 96 -2.53 -9.11 -1.07
N HIS A 97 -1.89 -10.15 -0.57
CA HIS A 97 -1.46 -11.25 -1.42
C HIS A 97 -2.66 -12.15 -1.70
N HIS A 98 -2.80 -12.63 -2.94
CA HIS A 98 -3.95 -13.45 -3.34
C HIS A 98 -4.14 -14.70 -2.46
N ARG A 99 -3.03 -15.32 -2.00
CA ARG A 99 -3.07 -16.48 -1.06
C ARG A 99 -3.70 -16.19 0.30
N LEU A 100 -3.87 -14.93 0.68
CA LEU A 100 -4.54 -14.60 1.93
C LEU A 100 -6.03 -14.98 1.90
N ALA A 101 -6.63 -15.11 0.70
CA ALA A 101 -8.06 -15.37 0.51
C ALA A 101 -8.93 -14.46 1.39
N PHE A 102 -8.50 -13.20 1.57
CA PHE A 102 -9.16 -12.27 2.48
C PHE A 102 -10.49 -11.81 1.88
N PRO A 103 -11.64 -12.04 2.54
CA PRO A 103 -12.92 -11.56 2.05
C PRO A 103 -13.00 -10.02 2.18
N PRO A 104 -13.13 -9.26 1.07
CA PRO A 104 -13.14 -7.80 1.10
C PRO A 104 -14.23 -7.21 2.02
N SER A 105 -15.36 -7.89 2.17
CA SER A 105 -16.46 -7.49 3.07
C SER A 105 -16.04 -7.37 4.55
N ARG A 106 -15.01 -8.13 4.99
CA ARG A 106 -14.48 -8.03 6.37
C ARG A 106 -13.58 -6.83 6.58
N TRP A 107 -13.19 -6.10 5.52
CA TRP A 107 -12.26 -4.99 5.65
C TRP A 107 -12.75 -3.92 6.62
N LYS A 108 -14.04 -3.56 6.58
CA LYS A 108 -14.61 -2.56 7.49
C LYS A 108 -14.47 -2.96 8.96
N GLN A 109 -14.68 -4.24 9.27
CA GLN A 109 -14.55 -4.81 10.62
C GLN A 109 -13.10 -4.92 11.09
N VAL A 110 -12.16 -5.21 10.17
CA VAL A 110 -10.73 -5.20 10.48
C VAL A 110 -10.27 -3.77 10.74
N ARG A 111 -10.62 -2.84 9.85
CA ARG A 111 -10.27 -1.43 9.95
C ARG A 111 -10.77 -0.79 11.24
N SER A 112 -11.98 -1.11 11.70
CA SER A 112 -12.55 -0.56 12.93
C SER A 112 -11.83 -1.00 14.21
N ARG A 113 -11.06 -2.10 14.14
CA ARG A 113 -10.29 -2.65 15.27
C ARG A 113 -8.80 -2.29 15.21
N LEU A 114 -8.38 -1.46 14.24
CA LEU A 114 -7.00 -1.00 14.17
C LEU A 114 -6.73 0.04 15.25
N GLY A 115 -5.91 -0.34 16.24
CA GLY A 115 -5.37 0.61 17.23
C GLY A 115 -4.21 1.46 16.68
N THR A 116 -3.35 1.96 17.57
CA THR A 116 -2.09 2.65 17.23
C THR A 116 -1.14 1.72 16.48
N GLY A 117 -1.06 0.46 16.91
CA GLY A 117 -0.14 -0.55 16.36
C GLY A 117 1.26 -0.42 16.96
N ARG A 118 2.14 -1.35 16.59
CA ARG A 118 3.54 -1.38 17.01
C ARG A 118 4.44 -0.80 15.91
N ALA A 119 5.30 0.14 16.27
CA ALA A 119 6.31 0.69 15.37
C ALA A 119 7.27 -0.40 14.89
N HIS A 120 7.58 -0.39 13.60
CA HIS A 120 8.50 -1.32 12.97
C HIS A 120 9.11 -0.69 11.70
N ALA A 121 10.15 -1.31 11.15
CA ALA A 121 10.73 -0.92 9.88
C ALA A 121 10.71 -2.09 8.91
N VAL A 122 10.23 -1.85 7.70
CA VAL A 122 10.31 -2.80 6.59
C VAL A 122 11.54 -2.43 5.75
N VAL A 123 12.38 -3.41 5.44
CA VAL A 123 13.48 -3.27 4.50
C VAL A 123 13.30 -4.34 3.44
N LEU A 124 13.18 -3.92 2.19
CA LEU A 124 13.16 -4.84 1.07
C LEU A 124 14.57 -4.95 0.49
N PRO A 125 15.09 -6.18 0.28
CA PRO A 125 16.41 -6.34 -0.32
C PRO A 125 16.41 -5.87 -1.78
N SER A 126 17.57 -5.55 -2.33
CA SER A 126 17.68 -5.02 -3.71
C SER A 126 17.11 -5.98 -4.77
N HIS A 127 17.22 -7.29 -4.56
CA HIS A 127 16.63 -8.32 -5.42
C HIS A 127 15.09 -8.40 -5.29
N ALA A 128 14.47 -7.61 -4.41
CA ALA A 128 13.01 -7.50 -4.32
C ALA A 128 12.39 -6.75 -5.52
N TRP A 129 13.20 -6.18 -6.39
CA TRP A 129 12.75 -5.45 -7.57
C TRP A 129 13.25 -6.20 -8.80
N PRO A 130 12.39 -6.87 -9.57
CA PRO A 130 12.83 -7.49 -10.81
C PRO A 130 13.35 -6.39 -11.74
N SER A 131 14.57 -6.55 -12.24
CA SER A 131 15.07 -5.75 -13.35
C SER A 131 14.44 -6.31 -14.63
N ARG A 132 13.33 -5.73 -15.07
CA ARG A 132 12.84 -5.95 -16.43
C ARG A 132 13.53 -4.97 -17.36
N SER A 133 13.93 -5.44 -18.55
CA SER A 133 14.43 -4.52 -19.58
C SER A 133 13.28 -3.62 -20.03
N ILE A 134 13.58 -2.37 -20.41
CA ILE A 134 12.58 -1.50 -21.05
C ILE A 134 12.05 -2.17 -22.33
N ASP A 135 12.85 -3.02 -22.98
CA ASP A 135 12.47 -3.74 -24.19
C ASP A 135 11.37 -4.78 -23.96
N ASP A 136 11.21 -5.29 -22.72
CA ASP A 136 10.16 -6.24 -22.37
C ASP A 136 8.77 -5.60 -22.43
N HIS A 137 8.68 -4.27 -22.38
CA HIS A 137 7.41 -3.55 -22.40
C HIS A 137 6.77 -3.45 -23.79
N ARG A 138 7.54 -3.71 -24.87
CA ARG A 138 7.08 -3.60 -26.27
C ARG A 138 6.54 -4.91 -26.86
N ARG A 139 6.62 -6.03 -26.13
CA ARG A 139 6.06 -7.32 -26.53
C ARG A 139 4.93 -7.73 -25.57
N ALA A 140 3.74 -7.19 -25.80
CA ALA A 140 2.49 -7.67 -25.21
C ALA A 140 1.34 -7.35 -26.18
#